data_AF-A0A940AH27-F1
#
_entry.id   AF-A0A940AH27-F1
#
_cell.length_a   1.000
_cell.length_b   1.000
_cell.length_c   1.000
_cell.angle_alpha   90.00
_cell.angle_beta   90.00
_cell.angle_gamma   90.00
#
_symmetry.space_group_name_H-M   'P 1'
#
loop_
_entity.id
_entity.type
_entity.pdbx_description
1 polymer ?
#
loop_
_entity_poly.entity_id
_entity_poly.type
_entity_poly.pdbx_seq_one_letter_code
_entity_poly.pdbx_strand_id
1 'polypeptide(L)'
;MPAQIMQDNVRLLIPGKAAGVAVLMSEKRSISPKAALLAFYRSKTYRELERESSKYWHYSPEQLYVVGGLSRHAVKHGPGRSALLPFRKEILSLWRKRKSARAIADELTKHGIQTTPQNVWKFIKRHDIG
;
A
#
# COMPACT_ATOMS: atom_id res chain seq x y z
N MET A 1 6.00 5.42 42.30
CA MET A 1 5.09 4.58 41.50
C MET A 1 5.06 5.15 40.08
N PRO A 2 5.33 4.38 39.02
CA PRO A 2 5.12 4.91 37.66
C PRO A 2 3.65 5.30 37.51
N ALA A 3 3.39 6.46 36.90
CA ALA A 3 2.02 6.92 36.66
C ALA A 3 1.30 5.88 35.79
N GLN A 4 0.21 5.32 36.31
CA GLN A 4 -0.59 4.35 35.57
C GLN A 4 -1.21 5.03 34.35
N ILE A 5 -1.04 4.43 33.17
CA ILE A 5 -1.69 4.93 31.97
C ILE A 5 -3.16 4.53 32.01
N MET A 6 -4.03 5.51 31.85
CA MET A 6 -5.48 5.45 31.87
C MET A 6 -6.04 6.17 30.64
N GLN A 7 -7.34 6.01 30.39
CA GLN A 7 -8.00 6.64 29.24
C GLN A 7 -7.83 8.17 29.20
N ASP A 8 -7.70 8.83 30.35
CA ASP A 8 -7.56 10.28 30.45
C ASP A 8 -6.15 10.80 30.07
N ASN A 9 -5.12 9.95 30.21
CA ASN A 9 -3.72 10.34 30.01
C ASN A 9 -3.04 9.64 28.82
N VAL A 10 -3.65 8.61 28.21
CA VAL A 10 -3.11 7.89 27.04
C VAL A 10 -2.78 8.84 25.89
N ARG A 11 -3.58 9.90 25.71
CA ARG A 11 -3.39 10.96 24.71
C ARG A 11 -2.04 11.66 24.78
N LEU A 12 -1.41 11.70 25.95
CA LEU A 12 -0.09 12.34 26.13
C LEU A 12 1.03 11.58 25.42
N LEU A 13 0.86 10.27 25.20
CA LEU A 13 1.85 9.43 24.52
C LEU A 13 1.72 9.46 22.99
N ILE A 14 0.56 9.87 22.48
CA ILE A 14 0.19 9.77 21.07
C ILE A 14 1.09 10.61 20.16
N PRO A 15 1.45 11.87 20.47
CA PRO A 15 2.26 12.70 19.57
C PRO A 15 3.61 12.04 19.20
N GLY A 16 4.30 11.46 20.18
CA GLY A 16 5.58 10.77 19.95
C GLY A 16 5.42 9.51 19.10
N LYS A 17 4.38 8.71 19.35
CA LYS A 17 4.06 7.53 18.55
C LYS A 17 3.68 7.90 17.12
N ALA A 18 2.86 8.93 16.95
CA ALA A 18 2.43 9.42 15.64
C ALA A 18 3.61 9.92 14.81
N ALA A 19 4.52 10.69 15.41
CA ALA A 19 5.75 11.14 14.76
C ALA A 19 6.61 9.95 14.30
N GLY A 20 6.85 8.96 15.17
CA GLY A 20 7.63 7.78 14.83
C GLY A 20 7.02 6.96 13.68
N VAL A 21 5.69 6.73 13.71
CA VAL A 21 5.01 6.00 12.63
C VAL A 21 5.02 6.80 11.33
N ALA A 22 4.87 8.12 11.39
CA ALA A 22 4.89 8.97 10.21
C ALA A 22 6.27 8.98 9.53
N VAL A 23 7.37 9.03 10.28
CA VAL A 23 8.74 8.92 9.75
C VAL A 23 8.93 7.57 9.05
N LEU A 24 8.62 6.46 9.74
CA LEU A 24 8.73 5.12 9.18
C LEU A 24 7.90 4.95 7.89
N MET A 25 6.68 5.51 7.88
CA MET A 25 5.80 5.45 6.72
C MET A 25 6.29 6.33 5.57
N SER A 26 6.83 7.52 5.87
CA SER A 26 7.45 8.44 4.90
C SER A 26 8.60 7.76 4.17
N GLU A 27 9.50 7.12 4.92
CA GLU A 27 10.65 6.37 4.38
C GLU A 27 10.21 5.18 3.53
N LYS A 28 9.38 4.28 4.09
CA LYS A 28 8.98 3.06 3.39
C LYS A 28 8.10 3.29 2.16
N ARG A 29 7.31 4.38 2.15
CA ARG A 29 6.38 4.69 1.05
C ARG A 29 6.85 5.82 0.15
N SER A 30 7.98 6.47 0.45
CA SER A 30 8.49 7.63 -0.31
C SER A 30 7.41 8.71 -0.49
N ILE A 31 6.68 9.02 0.58
CA ILE A 31 5.66 10.09 0.62
C ILE A 31 6.15 11.20 1.55
N SER A 32 5.58 12.40 1.47
CA SER A 32 5.99 13.48 2.38
C SER A 32 5.60 13.17 3.84
N PRO A 33 6.37 13.65 4.84
CA PRO A 33 6.05 13.46 6.25
C PRO A 33 4.64 13.93 6.62
N LYS A 34 4.19 15.06 6.06
CA LYS A 34 2.83 15.58 6.24
C LYS A 34 1.77 14.59 5.71
N ALA A 35 1.98 14.02 4.53
CA ALA A 35 1.07 13.03 3.96
C ALA A 35 1.05 11.73 4.77
N ALA A 36 2.21 11.29 5.27
CA ALA A 36 2.32 10.13 6.15
C ALA A 36 1.57 10.35 7.47
N LEU A 37 1.71 11.52 8.10
CA LEU A 37 1.03 11.86 9.35
C LEU A 37 -0.49 11.92 9.16
N LEU A 38 -0.97 12.57 8.09
CA LEU A 38 -2.40 12.58 7.74
C LEU A 38 -2.96 11.18 7.47
N ALA A 39 -2.19 10.33 6.79
CA ALA A 39 -2.58 8.94 6.56
C ALA A 39 -2.63 8.14 7.87
N PHE A 40 -1.72 8.40 8.82
CA PHE A 40 -1.74 7.78 10.13
C PHE A 40 -2.96 8.22 10.95
N TYR A 41 -3.28 9.52 11.03
CA TYR A 41 -4.45 10.01 11.77
C TYR A 41 -5.78 9.44 11.25
N ARG A 42 -5.86 9.14 9.95
CA ARG A 42 -7.06 8.51 9.34
C ARG A 42 -7.11 6.99 9.52
N SER A 43 -6.07 6.37 10.05
CA SER A 43 -5.98 4.92 10.17
C SER A 43 -6.84 4.34 11.29
N LYS A 44 -7.19 3.06 11.17
CA LYS A 44 -7.78 2.32 12.30
C LYS A 44 -6.79 2.23 13.47
N THR A 45 -5.50 2.10 13.18
CA THR A 45 -4.42 2.04 14.19
C THR A 45 -4.43 3.23 15.13
N TYR A 46 -4.60 4.44 14.58
CA TYR A 46 -4.66 5.66 15.38
C TYR A 46 -5.88 5.67 16.31
N ARG A 47 -7.06 5.26 15.80
CA ARG A 47 -8.27 5.13 16.63
C ARG A 47 -8.12 4.13 17.78
N GLU A 48 -7.41 3.03 17.56
CA GLU A 48 -7.12 2.09 18.64
C GLU A 48 -6.05 2.65 19.59
N LEU A 49 -5.06 3.40 19.10
CA LEU A 49 -4.03 4.04 19.91
C LEU A 49 -4.61 5.06 20.92
N GLU A 50 -5.73 5.71 20.57
CA GLU A 50 -6.47 6.60 21.47
C GLU A 50 -7.22 5.87 22.59
N ARG A 51 -7.41 4.55 22.47
CA ARG A 51 -8.10 3.73 23.46
C ARG A 51 -7.08 3.07 24.37
N GLU A 52 -7.16 3.35 25.66
CA GLU A 52 -6.28 2.74 26.65
C GLU A 52 -6.46 1.21 26.70
N SER A 53 -7.69 0.72 26.51
CA SER A 53 -8.03 -0.70 26.52
C SER A 53 -7.37 -1.50 25.39
N SER A 54 -7.01 -0.86 24.28
CA SER A 54 -6.31 -1.53 23.17
C SER A 54 -4.85 -1.85 23.52
N LYS A 55 -4.28 -1.12 24.49
CA LYS A 55 -2.88 -1.20 24.91
C LYS A 55 -1.87 -0.88 23.80
N TYR A 56 -2.30 -0.30 22.68
CA TYR A 56 -1.44 0.04 21.54
C TYR A 56 -0.39 1.10 21.89
N TRP A 57 -0.60 1.87 22.94
CA TRP A 57 0.38 2.83 23.46
C TRP A 57 1.68 2.18 23.95
N HIS A 58 1.66 0.88 24.30
CA HIS A 58 2.86 0.12 24.62
C HIS A 58 3.71 -0.22 23.38
N TYR A 59 3.11 -0.27 22.20
CA TYR A 59 3.80 -0.73 21.00
C TYR A 59 4.83 0.29 20.51
N SER A 60 5.93 -0.22 19.96
CA SER A 60 6.89 0.60 19.21
C SER A 60 6.25 1.14 17.92
N PRO A 61 6.79 2.23 17.33
CA PRO A 61 6.31 2.72 16.04
C PRO A 61 6.30 1.65 14.93
N GLU A 62 7.29 0.76 14.92
CA GLU A 62 7.38 -0.35 13.98
C GLU A 62 6.26 -1.37 14.18
N GLN A 63 5.97 -1.74 15.43
CA GLN A 63 4.87 -2.63 15.76
C GLN A 63 3.52 -2.02 15.37
N LEU A 64 3.29 -0.73 15.66
CA LEU A 64 2.09 -0.01 15.23
C LEU A 64 1.95 0.00 13.70
N TYR A 65 3.06 0.16 12.99
CA TYR A 65 3.08 0.12 11.53
C TYR A 65 2.69 -1.27 10.98
N VAL A 66 3.13 -2.36 11.62
CA VAL A 66 2.79 -3.72 11.22
C VAL A 66 1.35 -4.10 11.59
N VAL A 67 0.99 -4.02 12.87
CA VAL A 67 -0.32 -4.44 13.42
C VAL A 67 -1.46 -3.68 12.76
N GLY A 68 -1.24 -2.40 12.46
CA GLY A 68 -2.20 -1.53 11.81
C GLY A 68 -2.51 -1.85 10.34
N GLY A 69 -1.82 -2.82 9.74
CA GLY A 69 -1.85 -3.02 8.28
C GLY A 69 -1.32 -1.81 7.50
N LEU A 70 -0.60 -0.89 8.16
CA LEU A 70 0.11 0.21 7.52
C LEU A 70 1.34 -0.32 6.77
N SER A 71 1.85 -1.49 7.16
CA SER A 71 2.86 -2.23 6.43
C SER A 71 2.34 -2.97 5.20
N ARG A 72 1.03 -2.88 4.87
CA ARG A 72 0.55 -3.36 3.57
C ARG A 72 1.32 -2.59 2.51
N HIS A 73 2.30 -3.27 1.95
CA HIS A 73 3.00 -2.83 0.76
C HIS A 73 1.86 -2.66 -0.24
N ALA A 74 1.54 -1.42 -0.60
CA ALA A 74 1.11 -1.22 -1.96
C ALA A 74 2.26 -1.85 -2.76
N VAL A 75 2.05 -3.04 -3.31
CA VAL A 75 2.98 -3.64 -4.25
C VAL A 75 3.07 -2.59 -5.35
N LYS A 76 4.06 -1.71 -5.22
CA LYS A 76 4.35 -0.70 -6.21
C LYS A 76 4.94 -1.52 -7.34
N HIS A 77 4.08 -1.95 -8.26
CA HIS A 77 4.50 -2.24 -9.62
C HIS A 77 4.97 -0.91 -10.21
N GLY A 78 6.17 -0.48 -9.78
CA GLY A 78 6.84 0.69 -10.31
C GLY A 78 7.01 0.56 -11.83
N PRO A 79 7.33 1.66 -12.52
CA PRO A 79 7.68 1.60 -13.94
C PRO A 79 8.79 0.56 -14.12
N GLY A 80 8.52 -0.50 -14.88
CA GLY A 80 9.48 -1.59 -15.10
C GLY A 80 9.30 -2.87 -14.25
N ARG A 81 8.27 -3.00 -13.40
CA ARG A 81 8.05 -4.23 -12.57
C ARG A 81 6.71 -4.94 -12.77
N SER A 82 6.02 -4.69 -13.87
CA SER A 82 4.85 -5.50 -14.26
C SER A 82 5.31 -6.89 -14.71
N ALA A 83 4.66 -7.95 -14.22
CA ALA A 83 4.81 -9.30 -14.76
C ALA A 83 4.49 -9.38 -16.28
N LEU A 84 3.78 -8.37 -16.81
CA LEU A 84 3.43 -8.25 -18.23
C LEU A 84 4.51 -7.60 -19.09
N LEU A 85 5.57 -7.00 -18.51
CA LEU A 85 6.62 -6.33 -19.28
C LEU A 85 7.35 -7.22 -20.28
N PRO A 86 7.75 -8.47 -19.93
CA PRO A 86 8.39 -9.37 -20.90
C PRO A 86 7.51 -9.61 -22.14
N PHE A 87 6.20 -9.57 -21.96
CA PHE A 87 5.19 -9.81 -23.00
C PHE A 87 4.65 -8.52 -23.64
N ARG A 88 5.29 -7.36 -23.39
CA ARG A 88 4.80 -6.06 -23.86
C ARG A 88 4.51 -6.03 -25.36
N LYS A 89 5.45 -6.51 -26.18
CA LYS A 89 5.32 -6.50 -27.65
C LYS A 89 4.14 -7.35 -28.12
N GLU A 90 3.96 -8.52 -27.51
CA GLU A 90 2.87 -9.43 -27.82
C GLU A 90 1.52 -8.85 -27.42
N ILE A 91 1.39 -8.35 -26.17
CA ILE A 91 0.18 -7.72 -25.66
C ILE A 91 -0.27 -6.56 -26.55
N LEU A 92 0.65 -5.68 -26.95
CA LEU A 92 0.34 -4.54 -27.84
C LEU A 92 0.00 -5.00 -29.26
N SER A 93 0.65 -6.05 -29.78
CA SER A 93 0.32 -6.65 -31.08
C SER A 93 -1.12 -7.21 -31.09
N LEU A 94 -1.49 -7.96 -30.06
CA LEU A 94 -2.83 -8.52 -29.89
C LEU A 94 -3.89 -7.43 -29.75
N TRP A 95 -3.58 -6.37 -29.00
CA TRP A 95 -4.44 -5.20 -28.87
C TRP A 95 -4.68 -4.49 -30.21
N ARG A 96 -3.62 -4.27 -30.99
CA ARG A 96 -3.71 -3.69 -32.34
C ARG A 96 -4.53 -4.55 -33.31
N LYS A 97 -4.51 -5.88 -33.13
CA LYS A 97 -5.40 -6.84 -33.83
C LYS A 97 -6.84 -6.84 -33.30
N ARG A 98 -7.26 -5.83 -32.54
CA ARG A 98 -8.60 -5.67 -31.97
C ARG A 98 -9.02 -6.77 -30.99
N LYS A 99 -8.09 -7.53 -30.39
CA LYS A 99 -8.45 -8.48 -29.33
C LYS A 99 -8.88 -7.72 -28.07
N SER A 100 -9.87 -8.26 -27.35
CA SER A 100 -10.31 -7.70 -26.07
C SER A 100 -9.27 -7.95 -24.98
N ALA A 101 -9.26 -7.10 -23.94
CA ALA A 101 -8.37 -7.28 -22.79
C ALA A 101 -8.57 -8.63 -22.07
N ARG A 102 -9.77 -9.22 -22.18
CA ARG A 102 -10.06 -10.55 -21.64
C ARG A 102 -9.41 -11.65 -22.47
N ALA A 103 -9.57 -11.60 -23.80
CA ALA A 103 -8.93 -12.57 -24.69
C ALA A 103 -7.39 -12.56 -24.55
N ILE A 104 -6.80 -11.38 -24.35
CA ILE A 104 -5.36 -11.23 -24.10
C ILE A 104 -4.97 -11.86 -22.75
N ALA A 105 -5.76 -11.68 -21.69
CA ALA A 105 -5.51 -12.31 -20.39
C ALA A 105 -5.57 -13.85 -20.47
N ASP A 106 -6.54 -14.38 -21.22
CA ASP A 106 -6.68 -15.83 -21.44
C ASP A 106 -5.47 -16.39 -22.22
N GLU A 107 -4.94 -15.64 -23.19
CA GLU A 107 -3.75 -15.99 -23.96
C GLU A 107 -2.49 -16.00 -23.08
N LEU A 108 -2.30 -14.97 -22.26
CA LEU A 108 -1.20 -14.91 -21.29
C LEU A 108 -1.26 -16.05 -20.25
N THR A 109 -2.46 -16.51 -19.92
CA THR A 109 -2.64 -17.66 -19.01
C THR A 109 -2.08 -18.95 -19.62
N LYS A 110 -2.16 -19.13 -20.95
CA LYS A 110 -1.53 -20.26 -21.66
C LYS A 110 0.00 -20.23 -21.56
N HIS A 111 0.57 -19.05 -21.39
CA HIS A 111 2.00 -18.85 -21.16
C HIS A 111 2.40 -18.88 -19.67
N GLY A 112 1.48 -19.30 -18.79
CA GLY A 112 1.74 -19.44 -17.35
C GLY A 112 1.60 -18.14 -16.56
N ILE A 113 1.06 -17.06 -17.14
CA ILE A 113 0.90 -15.77 -16.48
C ILE A 113 -0.55 -15.58 -16.08
N GLN A 114 -0.81 -15.67 -14.78
CA GLN A 114 -2.11 -15.33 -14.25
C GLN A 114 -2.26 -13.81 -14.13
N THR A 115 -3.15 -13.23 -14.95
CA THR A 115 -3.47 -11.79 -14.92
C THR A 115 -4.96 -11.56 -15.10
N THR A 116 -5.44 -10.39 -14.70
CA THR A 116 -6.84 -10.00 -14.88
C THR A 116 -6.99 -9.09 -16.11
N PRO A 117 -8.16 -9.07 -16.77
CA PRO A 117 -8.43 -8.15 -17.88
C PRO A 117 -8.22 -6.68 -17.50
N GLN A 118 -8.49 -6.33 -16.24
CA GLN A 118 -8.28 -4.97 -15.70
C GLN A 118 -6.79 -4.61 -15.64
N ASN A 119 -5.93 -5.55 -15.27
CA ASN A 119 -4.48 -5.35 -15.26
C ASN A 119 -3.93 -5.20 -16.68
N VAL A 120 -4.42 -6.01 -17.62
CA VAL A 120 -4.09 -5.88 -19.05
C VAL A 120 -4.50 -4.51 -19.59
N TRP A 121 -5.72 -4.05 -19.29
CA TRP A 121 -6.19 -2.72 -19.72
C TRP A 121 -5.34 -1.58 -19.15
N LYS A 122 -5.04 -1.62 -17.84
CA LYS A 122 -4.14 -0.63 -17.20
C LYS A 122 -2.74 -0.63 -17.80
N PHE A 123 -2.24 -1.80 -18.20
CA PHE A 123 -0.95 -1.95 -18.83
C PHE A 123 -0.93 -1.34 -20.24
N ILE A 124 -1.95 -1.65 -21.06
CA ILE A 124 -2.11 -1.08 -22.40
C ILE A 124 -2.22 0.45 -22.31
N LYS A 125 -3.10 0.99 -21.47
CA LYS A 125 -3.26 2.45 -21.30
C LYS A 125 -1.96 3.19 -20.94
N ARG A 126 -1.01 2.49 -20.30
CA ARG A 126 0.28 3.06 -19.90
C ARG A 126 1.36 2.94 -20.98
N HIS A 127 1.25 1.98 -21.89
CA HIS A 127 2.32 1.60 -22.83
C HIS A 127 1.93 1.70 -24.32
N ASP A 128 0.65 1.85 -24.61
CA ASP A 128 0.05 2.21 -25.89
C ASP A 128 0.04 3.74 -25.97
N ILE A 129 1.24 4.31 -25.98
CA ILE A 129 1.44 5.70 -26.39
C ILE A 129 1.35 5.64 -27.91
N GLY A 130 0.35 6.33 -28.46
CA GLY A 130 0.21 6.53 -29.91
C GLY A 130 1.46 7.15 -30.50
#